data_AF-A0A183HNB3-F1
#
_entry.id   AF-A0A183HNB3-F1
#
_cell.length_a   1.000
_cell.length_b   1.000
_cell.length_c   1.000
_cell.angle_alpha   90.00
_cell.angle_beta   90.00
_cell.angle_gamma   90.00
#
_symmetry.space_group_name_H-M   'P 1'
#
loop_
_entity.id
_entity.type
_entity.pdbx_description
1 polymer ?
#
loop_
_entity_poly.entity_id
_entity_poly.type
_entity_poly.pdbx_seq_one_letter_code
_entity_poly.pdbx_strand_id
1 'polypeptide(L)'
;FFFLDAEAIEGLRKSGFGFIEVGTVTPLPQKKDSDSMVKRLSGDEGYISRGRFKSAGLGNVYLFVKKAYDRNAVVPLGVNIGRNAGFNRLKADYNLGTYYFGPFCNYLVVNFGSQAGLETITDLEIALQGVTSAVNQMIQANEPPPKILIKIPPDLLIADLKTIIKVCFLALALSVAPVSSNL
;
A
#
# COMPACT_ATOMS: atom_id res chain seq x y z
N PHE A 1 -5.27 6.45 -9.90
CA PHE A 1 -6.38 7.31 -10.34
C PHE A 1 -7.76 6.69 -10.09
N PHE A 2 -7.91 5.37 -10.18
CA PHE A 2 -9.22 4.81 -10.49
C PHE A 2 -10.03 4.27 -9.29
N PHE A 3 -9.43 3.75 -8.20
CA PHE A 3 -10.19 3.05 -7.13
C PHE A 3 -9.68 3.32 -5.71
N LEU A 4 -9.70 4.58 -5.30
CA LEU A 4 -9.25 4.99 -3.96
C LEU A 4 -10.11 4.36 -2.84
N ASP A 5 -11.43 4.28 -3.08
CA ASP A 5 -12.41 3.97 -2.02
C ASP A 5 -13.01 2.55 -2.12
N ALA A 6 -12.49 1.68 -3.00
CA ALA A 6 -12.85 0.24 -3.14
C ALA A 6 -14.30 -0.13 -3.59
N GLU A 7 -15.13 0.83 -3.97
CA GLU A 7 -16.56 0.57 -4.23
C GLU A 7 -16.84 -0.31 -5.47
N ALA A 8 -15.93 -0.34 -6.45
CA ALA A 8 -16.16 -0.95 -7.76
C ALA A 8 -15.42 -2.28 -8.00
N ILE A 9 -14.82 -2.90 -6.98
CA ILE A 9 -13.94 -4.08 -7.14
C ILE A 9 -14.57 -5.16 -8.02
N GLU A 10 -15.83 -5.54 -7.75
CA GLU A 10 -16.49 -6.64 -8.46
C GLU A 10 -16.79 -6.33 -9.93
N GLY A 11 -17.20 -5.09 -10.21
CA GLY A 11 -17.43 -4.65 -11.59
C GLY A 11 -16.15 -4.71 -12.43
N LEU A 12 -15.02 -4.38 -11.82
CA LEU A 12 -13.72 -4.41 -12.51
C LEU A 12 -13.21 -5.81 -12.74
N ARG A 13 -13.39 -6.73 -11.78
CA ARG A 13 -13.06 -8.14 -12.00
C ARG A 13 -13.76 -8.68 -13.26
N LYS A 14 -15.02 -8.28 -13.48
CA LYS A 14 -15.80 -8.66 -14.66
C LYS A 14 -15.42 -7.90 -15.94
N SER A 15 -14.64 -6.83 -15.83
CA SER A 15 -14.23 -5.99 -16.95
C SER A 15 -12.95 -6.48 -17.65
N GLY A 16 -12.38 -7.61 -17.22
CA GLY A 16 -11.22 -8.24 -17.87
C GLY A 16 -9.86 -7.82 -17.31
N PHE A 17 -9.80 -7.13 -16.17
CA PHE A 17 -8.52 -6.82 -15.50
C PHE A 17 -7.86 -8.08 -14.93
N GLY A 18 -6.55 -8.20 -15.11
CA GLY A 18 -5.76 -9.31 -14.56
C GLY A 18 -5.44 -9.20 -13.06
N PHE A 19 -5.61 -8.03 -12.46
CA PHE A 19 -5.53 -7.77 -11.01
C PHE A 19 -6.20 -6.44 -10.68
N ILE A 20 -6.54 -6.22 -9.41
CA ILE A 20 -7.11 -4.95 -8.91
C ILE A 20 -6.26 -4.41 -7.77
N GLU A 21 -5.86 -3.15 -7.82
CA GLU A 21 -5.21 -2.43 -6.72
C GLU A 21 -6.11 -1.32 -6.20
N VAL A 22 -6.55 -1.42 -4.94
CA VAL A 22 -7.32 -0.40 -4.23
C VAL A 22 -6.38 0.61 -3.58
N GLY A 23 -6.80 1.87 -3.50
CA GLY A 23 -6.09 2.92 -2.76
C GLY A 23 -5.40 3.95 -3.66
N THR A 24 -4.46 4.74 -3.14
CA THR A 24 -3.85 4.63 -1.81
C THR A 24 -4.78 4.95 -0.65
N VAL A 25 -4.78 4.07 0.35
CA VAL A 25 -5.55 4.21 1.59
C VAL A 25 -4.65 4.76 2.69
N THR A 26 -5.16 5.74 3.42
CA THR A 26 -4.51 6.33 4.61
C THR A 26 -5.29 5.94 5.87
N PRO A 27 -4.69 5.94 7.07
CA PRO A 27 -5.41 5.62 8.31
C PRO A 27 -6.66 6.48 8.53
N LEU A 28 -6.52 7.81 8.43
CA LEU A 28 -7.62 8.76 8.55
C LEU A 28 -8.11 9.22 7.17
N PRO A 29 -9.39 9.63 7.05
CA PRO A 29 -9.88 10.30 5.85
C PRO A 29 -9.06 11.54 5.53
N GLN A 30 -8.77 11.74 4.25
CA GLN A 30 -8.01 12.89 3.75
C GLN A 30 -8.73 13.51 2.56
N LYS A 31 -8.88 14.85 2.60
CA LYS A 31 -9.39 15.61 1.46
C LYS A 31 -8.30 15.78 0.41
N LYS A 32 -8.71 15.88 -0.85
CA LYS A 32 -7.82 16.30 -1.93
C LYS A 32 -7.30 17.72 -1.65
N ASP A 33 -6.09 18.05 -2.09
CA ASP A 33 -5.56 19.41 -1.98
C ASP A 33 -6.37 20.41 -2.83
N SER A 34 -6.39 21.67 -2.43
CA SER A 34 -7.11 22.72 -3.18
C SER A 34 -6.59 22.87 -4.62
N ASP A 35 -5.32 22.57 -4.85
CA ASP A 35 -4.67 22.60 -6.16
C ASP A 35 -4.62 21.24 -6.88
N SER A 36 -5.24 20.17 -6.33
CA SER A 36 -5.18 18.85 -6.99
C SER A 36 -5.91 18.88 -8.33
N MET A 37 -5.22 18.45 -9.39
CA MET A 37 -5.69 18.49 -10.77
C MET A 37 -5.28 17.24 -11.53
N VAL A 38 -6.11 16.87 -12.50
CA VAL A 38 -5.87 15.82 -13.50
C VAL A 38 -6.03 16.45 -14.85
N LYS A 39 -5.01 16.35 -15.69
CA LYS A 39 -5.08 16.85 -17.06
C LYS A 39 -4.67 15.74 -18.01
N ARG A 40 -5.57 15.39 -18.93
CA ARG A 40 -5.25 14.52 -20.05
C ARG A 40 -4.38 15.27 -21.05
N LEU A 41 -3.32 14.62 -21.51
CA LEU A 41 -2.45 15.07 -22.58
C LEU A 41 -2.78 14.23 -23.82
N SER A 42 -3.79 14.64 -24.58
CA SER A 42 -4.30 13.82 -25.69
C SER A 42 -3.25 13.54 -26.77
N GLY A 43 -2.30 14.47 -26.99
CA GLY A 43 -1.23 14.29 -27.97
C GLY A 43 -0.16 13.27 -27.56
N ASP A 44 0.03 13.07 -26.25
CA ASP A 44 1.06 12.18 -25.69
C ASP A 44 0.46 10.89 -25.10
N GLU A 45 -0.85 10.67 -25.32
CA GLU A 45 -1.63 9.59 -24.69
C GLU A 45 -1.46 9.50 -23.17
N GLY A 46 -1.14 10.63 -22.53
CA GLY A 46 -0.72 10.71 -21.14
C GLY A 46 -1.71 11.43 -20.23
N TYR A 47 -1.38 11.42 -18.94
CA TYR A 47 -2.07 12.23 -17.93
C TYR A 47 -1.05 12.85 -16.98
N ILE A 48 -1.25 14.13 -16.67
CA ILE A 48 -0.57 14.79 -15.54
C ILE A 48 -1.54 14.79 -14.37
N SER A 49 -1.06 14.29 -13.23
CA SER A 49 -1.74 14.45 -11.95
C SER A 49 -0.88 15.26 -11.00
N ARG A 50 -1.47 16.28 -10.38
CA ARG A 50 -0.83 17.10 -9.36
C ARG A 50 -1.68 17.11 -8.09
N GLY A 51 -1.00 17.27 -6.96
CA GLY A 51 -1.62 17.34 -5.64
C GLY A 51 -1.94 15.97 -5.06
N ARG A 52 -2.32 15.95 -3.79
CA ARG A 52 -2.65 14.70 -3.09
C ARG A 52 -4.04 14.21 -3.48
N PHE A 53 -4.17 12.89 -3.52
CA PHE A 53 -5.46 12.26 -3.72
C PHE A 53 -6.26 12.19 -2.42
N LYS A 54 -7.58 12.23 -2.57
CA LYS A 54 -8.51 11.93 -1.50
C LYS A 54 -8.30 10.48 -1.04
N SER A 55 -8.47 10.24 0.25
CA SER A 55 -8.63 8.90 0.82
C SER A 55 -9.87 8.91 1.71
N ALA A 56 -10.78 7.93 1.54
CA ALA A 56 -11.92 7.76 2.45
C ALA A 56 -11.51 7.28 3.86
N GLY A 57 -10.23 6.99 4.08
CA GLY A 57 -9.72 6.46 5.33
C GLY A 57 -9.92 4.95 5.46
N LEU A 58 -9.11 4.35 6.32
CA LEU A 58 -9.04 2.91 6.49
C LEU A 58 -10.37 2.30 6.93
N GLY A 59 -11.11 2.95 7.83
CA GLY A 59 -12.39 2.44 8.34
C GLY A 59 -13.44 2.20 7.25
N ASN A 60 -13.52 3.12 6.27
CA ASN A 60 -14.46 2.98 5.16
C ASN A 60 -13.98 1.94 4.14
N VAL A 61 -12.72 2.05 3.71
CA VAL A 61 -12.17 1.18 2.66
C VAL A 61 -12.10 -0.28 3.11
N TYR A 62 -11.82 -0.52 4.40
CA TYR A 62 -11.80 -1.85 5.01
C TYR A 62 -13.09 -2.63 4.78
N LEU A 63 -14.25 -1.98 4.91
CA LEU A 63 -15.55 -2.66 4.76
C LEU A 63 -15.74 -3.20 3.33
N PHE A 64 -15.37 -2.41 2.33
CA PHE A 64 -15.46 -2.81 0.93
C PHE A 64 -14.44 -3.89 0.57
N VAL A 65 -13.19 -3.73 1.00
CA VAL A 65 -12.12 -4.71 0.76
C VAL A 65 -12.47 -6.05 1.40
N LYS A 66 -12.86 -6.06 2.68
CA LYS A 66 -13.26 -7.28 3.39
C LYS A 66 -14.43 -7.98 2.72
N LYS A 67 -15.44 -7.23 2.28
CA LYS A 67 -16.61 -7.79 1.59
C LYS A 67 -16.25 -8.40 0.24
N ALA A 68 -15.32 -7.79 -0.50
CA ALA A 68 -14.96 -8.21 -1.84
C ALA A 68 -13.82 -9.26 -1.88
N TYR A 69 -13.10 -9.46 -0.77
CA TYR A 69 -11.98 -10.37 -0.74
C TYR A 69 -12.43 -11.83 -0.82
N ASP A 70 -11.84 -12.53 -1.78
CA ASP A 70 -11.89 -13.98 -1.90
C ASP A 70 -10.47 -14.42 -2.26
N ARG A 71 -9.86 -15.26 -1.41
CA ARG A 71 -8.50 -15.76 -1.60
C ARG A 71 -8.36 -16.58 -2.88
N ASN A 72 -9.43 -17.24 -3.31
CA ASN A 72 -9.45 -18.12 -4.48
C ASN A 72 -9.93 -17.40 -5.74
N ALA A 73 -10.18 -16.09 -5.67
CA ALA A 73 -10.56 -15.31 -6.85
C ALA A 73 -9.46 -15.38 -7.92
N VAL A 74 -9.88 -15.60 -9.17
CA VAL A 74 -8.98 -15.62 -10.33
C VAL A 74 -8.25 -14.29 -10.50
N VAL A 75 -8.93 -13.18 -10.20
CA VAL A 75 -8.39 -11.81 -10.28
C VAL A 75 -7.96 -11.38 -8.87
N PRO A 76 -6.64 -11.33 -8.57
CA PRO A 76 -6.13 -10.97 -7.26
C PRO A 76 -6.47 -9.52 -6.91
N LEU A 77 -6.71 -9.30 -5.62
CA LEU A 77 -6.98 -8.00 -5.03
C LEU A 77 -5.79 -7.56 -4.19
N GLY A 78 -5.21 -6.42 -4.51
CA GLY A 78 -4.23 -5.75 -3.69
C GLY A 78 -4.73 -4.45 -3.08
N VAL A 79 -4.09 -4.06 -1.99
CA VAL A 79 -4.36 -2.79 -1.32
C VAL A 79 -3.07 -1.97 -1.23
N ASN A 80 -3.13 -0.77 -1.76
CA ASN A 80 -2.08 0.22 -1.68
C ASN A 80 -2.30 1.10 -0.44
N ILE A 81 -1.36 1.08 0.50
CA ILE A 81 -1.42 1.83 1.74
C ILE A 81 -0.38 2.95 1.75
N GLY A 82 -0.73 4.03 2.43
CA GLY A 82 0.13 5.19 2.64
C GLY A 82 -0.18 5.87 3.96
N ARG A 83 0.37 7.05 4.15
CA ARG A 83 0.23 7.85 5.38
C ARG A 83 -0.62 9.10 5.17
N ASN A 84 -1.16 9.62 6.25
CA ASN A 84 -1.78 10.95 6.24
C ASN A 84 -0.71 12.06 6.17
N ALA A 85 -0.95 13.12 5.41
CA ALA A 85 -0.09 14.30 5.41
C ALA A 85 -0.09 15.01 6.78
N GLY A 86 1.06 15.53 7.21
CA GLY A 86 1.21 16.24 8.49
C GLY A 86 1.21 15.33 9.74
N PHE A 87 1.11 14.02 9.56
CA PHE A 87 1.18 13.04 10.64
C PHE A 87 2.58 12.40 10.67
N ASN A 88 3.23 12.40 11.84
CA ASN A 88 4.59 11.88 12.02
C ASN A 88 4.62 10.48 12.68
N ARG A 89 3.55 9.70 12.57
CA ARG A 89 3.47 8.35 13.15
C ARG A 89 3.61 7.26 12.09
N LEU A 90 4.63 7.41 11.24
CA LEU A 90 4.83 6.60 10.05
C LEU A 90 4.75 5.08 10.30
N LYS A 91 5.47 4.59 11.32
CA LYS A 91 5.45 3.18 11.72
C LYS A 91 4.03 2.71 12.08
N ALA A 92 3.28 3.52 12.83
CA ALA A 92 1.93 3.18 13.26
C ALA A 92 0.95 3.19 12.09
N ASP A 93 1.07 4.15 11.17
CA ASP A 93 0.20 4.26 10.00
C ASP A 93 0.32 3.02 9.10
N TYR A 94 1.55 2.61 8.78
CA TYR A 94 1.80 1.42 7.98
C TYR A 94 1.48 0.12 8.73
N ASN A 95 1.67 0.09 10.05
CA ASN A 95 1.23 -1.04 10.88
C ASN A 95 -0.29 -1.20 10.85
N LEU A 96 -1.05 -0.11 11.05
CA LEU A 96 -2.51 -0.13 11.00
C LEU A 96 -3.03 -0.54 9.63
N GLY A 97 -2.49 0.04 8.55
CA GLY A 97 -2.85 -0.35 7.19
C GLY A 97 -2.62 -1.84 6.94
N THR A 98 -1.45 -2.35 7.35
CA THR A 98 -1.12 -3.78 7.21
C THR A 98 -2.04 -4.66 8.05
N TYR A 99 -2.28 -4.31 9.31
CA TYR A 99 -3.15 -5.06 10.21
C TYR A 99 -4.58 -5.19 9.66
N TYR A 100 -5.15 -4.10 9.14
CA TYR A 100 -6.53 -4.11 8.63
C TYR A 100 -6.68 -4.78 7.27
N PHE A 101 -5.74 -4.58 6.34
CA PHE A 101 -5.89 -5.05 4.97
C PHE A 101 -5.17 -6.37 4.70
N GLY A 102 -4.15 -6.71 5.47
CA GLY A 102 -3.32 -7.90 5.24
C GLY A 102 -4.13 -9.20 5.13
N PRO A 103 -5.08 -9.48 6.04
CA PRO A 103 -5.92 -10.67 5.94
C PRO A 103 -6.87 -10.68 4.72
N PHE A 104 -7.12 -9.52 4.12
CA PHE A 104 -8.14 -9.30 3.08
C PHE A 104 -7.56 -8.82 1.74
N CYS A 105 -6.31 -9.14 1.46
CA CYS A 105 -5.68 -8.90 0.16
C CYS A 105 -4.70 -10.00 -0.22
N ASN A 106 -4.50 -10.20 -1.53
CA ASN A 106 -3.47 -11.09 -2.06
C ASN A 106 -2.08 -10.43 -1.99
N TYR A 107 -2.03 -9.11 -2.13
CA TYR A 107 -0.81 -8.33 -1.98
C TYR A 107 -1.08 -6.96 -1.38
N LEU A 108 -0.12 -6.45 -0.62
CA LEU A 108 -0.15 -5.14 0.02
C LEU A 108 0.97 -4.29 -0.55
N VAL A 109 0.64 -3.08 -1.01
CA VAL A 109 1.60 -2.15 -1.60
C VAL A 109 1.91 -1.05 -0.59
N VAL A 110 3.19 -0.94 -0.20
CA VAL A 110 3.73 0.19 0.55
C VAL A 110 4.06 1.30 -0.45
N ASN A 111 3.31 2.40 -0.40
CA ASN A 111 3.46 3.47 -1.37
C ASN A 111 4.46 4.53 -0.89
N PHE A 112 5.67 4.46 -1.44
CA PHE A 112 6.77 5.38 -1.13
C PHE A 112 6.82 6.52 -2.14
N GLY A 113 6.90 7.75 -1.64
CA GLY A 113 7.28 8.95 -2.39
C GLY A 113 6.19 9.66 -3.21
N SER A 114 4.92 9.23 -3.18
CA SER A 114 3.90 9.79 -4.09
C SER A 114 2.89 10.76 -3.48
N GLN A 115 2.73 10.84 -2.15
CA GLN A 115 1.54 11.47 -1.56
C GLN A 115 1.77 12.46 -0.40
N ALA A 116 2.97 12.64 0.16
CA ALA A 116 3.11 13.47 1.37
C ALA A 116 4.30 14.44 1.38
N GLY A 117 5.07 14.53 0.28
CA GLY A 117 6.30 15.33 0.19
C GLY A 117 7.52 14.45 -0.14
N LEU A 118 8.72 15.01 0.01
CA LEU A 118 9.98 14.27 -0.15
C LEU A 118 10.07 13.25 0.99
N GLU A 119 9.93 11.97 0.66
CA GLU A 119 10.15 10.88 1.61
C GLU A 119 11.60 10.42 1.54
N THR A 120 12.21 10.20 2.70
CA THR A 120 13.58 9.76 2.83
C THR A 120 13.67 8.23 2.89
N ILE A 121 14.86 7.68 2.67
CA ILE A 121 15.10 6.24 2.85
C ILE A 121 14.81 5.82 4.30
N THR A 122 15.09 6.68 5.28
CA THR A 122 14.74 6.46 6.69
C THR A 122 13.23 6.36 6.90
N ASP A 123 12.44 7.14 6.16
CA ASP A 123 10.97 7.01 6.19
C ASP A 123 10.54 5.63 5.69
N LEU A 124 11.13 5.14 4.58
CA LEU A 124 10.86 3.79 4.09
C LEU A 124 11.21 2.73 5.14
N GLU A 125 12.37 2.83 5.79
CA GLU A 125 12.77 1.90 6.86
C GLU A 125 11.74 1.86 8.00
N ILE A 126 11.29 3.03 8.47
CA ILE A 126 10.30 3.14 9.56
C ILE A 126 8.94 2.58 9.12
N ALA A 127 8.53 2.84 7.88
CA ALA A 127 7.32 2.28 7.29
C ALA A 127 7.37 0.75 7.27
N LEU A 128 8.47 0.18 6.77
CA LEU A 128 8.64 -1.27 6.70
C LEU A 128 8.72 -1.92 8.08
N GLN A 129 9.28 -1.27 9.10
CA GLN A 129 9.18 -1.77 10.48
C GLN A 129 7.72 -1.92 10.94
N GLY A 130 6.84 -1.00 10.54
CA GLY A 130 5.42 -1.06 10.84
C GLY A 130 4.73 -2.24 10.14
N VAL A 131 5.03 -2.41 8.85
CA VAL A 131 4.54 -3.53 8.02
C VAL A 131 5.00 -4.87 8.57
N THR A 132 6.32 -5.06 8.78
CA THR A 132 6.89 -6.31 9.30
C THR A 132 6.32 -6.64 10.68
N SER A 133 6.09 -5.65 11.55
CA SER A 133 5.48 -5.89 12.85
C SER A 133 4.06 -6.46 12.75
N ALA A 134 3.24 -5.98 11.81
CA ALA A 134 1.88 -6.50 11.61
C ALA A 134 1.88 -7.87 10.90
N VAL A 135 2.76 -8.05 9.91
CA VAL A 135 2.95 -9.34 9.23
C VAL A 135 3.38 -10.43 10.22
N ASN A 136 4.32 -10.13 11.12
CA ASN A 136 4.77 -11.09 12.13
C ASN A 136 3.64 -11.50 13.08
N GLN A 137 2.74 -10.58 13.43
CA GLN A 137 1.56 -10.92 14.24
C GLN A 137 0.62 -11.89 13.50
N MET A 138 0.40 -11.69 12.20
CA MET A 138 -0.39 -12.62 11.38
C MET A 138 0.26 -14.01 11.32
N ILE A 139 1.57 -14.07 11.08
CA ILE A 139 2.33 -15.34 11.05
C ILE A 139 2.21 -16.06 12.39
N GLN A 140 2.38 -15.36 13.51
CA GLN A 140 2.22 -15.92 14.86
C GLN A 140 0.79 -16.41 15.13
N ALA A 141 -0.21 -15.79 14.52
CA ALA A 141 -1.60 -16.21 14.56
C ALA A 141 -1.96 -17.33 13.56
N ASN A 142 -0.98 -17.89 12.83
CA ASN A 142 -1.18 -18.85 11.73
C ASN A 142 -2.09 -18.31 10.60
N GLU A 143 -2.13 -16.99 10.42
CA GLU A 143 -2.79 -16.33 9.31
C GLU A 143 -1.78 -16.12 8.17
N PRO A 144 -2.09 -16.51 6.92
CA PRO A 144 -1.15 -16.35 5.83
C PRO A 144 -1.04 -14.87 5.45
N PRO A 145 0.18 -14.30 5.47
CA PRO A 145 0.38 -12.88 5.18
C PRO A 145 0.24 -12.59 3.68
N PRO A 146 -0.12 -11.36 3.28
CA PRO A 146 -0.12 -10.95 1.88
C PRO A 146 1.31 -10.87 1.34
N LYS A 147 1.45 -10.86 0.00
CA LYS A 147 2.72 -10.47 -0.62
C LYS A 147 2.94 -8.97 -0.43
N ILE A 148 4.11 -8.58 0.08
CA ILE A 148 4.45 -7.16 0.26
C ILE A 148 5.17 -6.64 -0.98
N LEU A 149 4.65 -5.57 -1.57
CA LEU A 149 5.26 -4.83 -2.68
C LEU A 149 5.59 -3.41 -2.21
N ILE A 150 6.61 -2.82 -2.81
CA ILE A 150 7.00 -1.44 -2.54
C ILE A 150 6.95 -0.67 -3.85
N LYS A 151 6.12 0.38 -3.87
CA LYS A 151 5.99 1.26 -5.03
C LYS A 151 6.90 2.46 -4.82
N ILE A 152 7.85 2.66 -5.74
CA ILE A 152 8.86 3.70 -5.67
C ILE A 152 8.67 4.73 -6.80
N PRO A 153 9.12 5.98 -6.63
CA PRO A 153 9.15 6.96 -7.71
C PRO A 153 10.10 6.55 -8.84
N PRO A 154 9.84 6.95 -10.09
CA PRO A 154 10.72 6.65 -11.22
C PRO A 154 12.02 7.47 -11.19
N ASP A 155 12.02 8.64 -10.53
CA ASP A 155 13.07 9.66 -10.65
C ASP A 155 14.17 9.52 -9.57
N LEU A 156 14.48 8.29 -9.15
CA LEU A 156 15.45 8.01 -8.09
C LEU A 156 16.89 7.93 -8.63
N LEU A 157 17.85 8.42 -7.83
CA LEU A 157 19.26 8.19 -8.12
C LEU A 157 19.61 6.70 -7.96
N ILE A 158 20.54 6.20 -8.77
CA ILE A 158 20.99 4.79 -8.70
C ILE A 158 21.51 4.42 -7.30
N ALA A 159 22.16 5.36 -6.61
CA ALA A 159 22.63 5.16 -5.24
C ALA A 159 21.47 4.96 -4.25
N ASP A 160 20.39 5.72 -4.41
CA ASP A 160 19.18 5.58 -3.59
C ASP A 160 18.49 4.25 -3.88
N LEU A 161 18.43 3.82 -5.14
CA LEU A 161 17.86 2.53 -5.52
C LEU A 161 18.58 1.35 -4.86
N LYS A 162 19.92 1.34 -4.84
CA LYS A 162 20.71 0.30 -4.16
C LYS A 162 20.39 0.25 -2.66
N THR A 163 20.24 1.41 -2.06
CA THR A 163 19.96 1.54 -0.62
C THR A 163 18.54 1.07 -0.32
N ILE A 164 17.55 1.46 -1.13
CA ILE A 164 16.17 0.97 -1.06
C ILE A 164 16.15 -0.56 -1.15
N ILE A 165 16.81 -1.16 -2.14
CA ILE A 165 16.86 -2.63 -2.28
C ILE A 165 17.41 -3.29 -1.00
N LYS A 166 18.48 -2.74 -0.42
CA LYS A 166 19.07 -3.24 0.82
C LYS A 166 18.08 -3.16 1.99
N VAL A 167 17.42 -2.03 2.17
CA VAL A 167 16.39 -1.82 3.20
C VAL A 167 15.24 -2.81 3.05
N CYS A 168 14.74 -2.99 1.83
CA CYS A 168 13.67 -3.92 1.52
C CYS A 168 14.06 -5.36 1.85
N PHE A 169 15.28 -5.76 1.45
CA PHE A 169 15.79 -7.09 1.71
C PHE A 169 15.90 -7.38 3.21
N LEU A 170 16.46 -6.46 3.99
CA LEU A 170 16.61 -6.61 5.44
C LEU A 170 15.25 -6.68 6.15
N ALA A 171 14.32 -5.80 5.80
CA ALA A 171 13.01 -5.74 6.46
C ALA A 171 12.12 -6.97 6.18
N LEU A 172 12.20 -7.51 4.96
CA LEU A 172 11.34 -8.61 4.51
C LEU A 172 11.97 -10.00 4.71
N ALA A 173 13.30 -10.12 4.78
CA ALA A 173 13.95 -11.38 5.15
C ALA A 173 13.64 -11.78 6.60
N LEU A 174 13.45 -10.80 7.49
CA LEU A 174 13.13 -11.02 8.91
C LEU A 174 11.72 -11.59 9.15
N SER A 175 10.80 -11.46 8.17
CA SER A 175 9.45 -12.04 8.25
C SER A 175 9.35 -13.48 7.75
N VAL A 176 10.43 -14.06 7.21
CA VAL A 176 10.44 -15.44 6.64
C VAL A 176 11.34 -16.39 7.43
N ALA A 177 12.00 -15.91 8.49
CA ALA A 177 12.76 -16.80 9.37
C ALA A 177 11.76 -17.74 10.08
N PRO A 178 11.91 -19.07 9.95
CA PRO A 178 11.08 -20.00 10.72
C PRO A 178 11.29 -19.68 12.19
N VAL A 179 10.20 -19.49 12.93
CA VAL A 179 10.25 -19.55 14.39
C VAL A 179 10.70 -20.97 14.71
N SER A 180 11.99 -21.15 15.01
CA SER A 180 12.49 -22.42 15.52
C SER A 180 11.73 -22.71 16.81
N SER A 181 10.87 -23.72 16.76
CA SER A 181 10.22 -24.29 17.94
C SER A 181 11.30 -24.83 18.86
N ASN A 182 11.60 -24.08 19.93
CA ASN A 182 12.31 -24.64 21.06
C ASN A 182 11.32 -25.57 21.79
N LEU A 183 11.44 -26.86 21.50
CA LEU A 183 11.14 -27.94 22.44
C LEU A 183 12.41 -28.21 23.26
#